data_AF-A0A4P7JMH6-F1
#
_entry.id   AF-A0A4P7JMH6-F1
#
_cell.length_a   1.000
_cell.length_b   1.000
_cell.length_c   1.000
_cell.angle_alpha   90.00
_cell.angle_beta   90.00
_cell.angle_gamma   90.00
#
_symmetry.space_group_name_H-M   'P 1'
#
loop_
_entity.id
_entity.type
_entity.pdbx_description
1 polymer ?
#
loop_
_entity_poly.entity_id
_entity_poly.type
_entity_poly.pdbx_seq_one_letter_code
_entity_poly.pdbx_strand_id
1 'polypeptide(L)'
;MESMLESIKSLATEIALDLRTHDLLEQALMLESQIDLLDQADNQINALNEIEGLCHVKAFGDLYLESFEGWDWPSKVCKLGQACKKHRLKIEKCI
;
A
#
# COMPACT_ATOMS: atom_id res chain seq x y z
N MET A 1 18.72 11.36 -1.04
CA MET A 1 17.47 11.78 -0.36
C MET A 1 16.37 11.01 -1.06
N GLU A 2 15.99 9.86 -0.53
CA GLU A 2 15.00 8.99 -1.15
C GLU A 2 13.66 9.73 -1.19
N SER A 3 12.98 9.75 -2.33
CA SER A 3 11.70 10.42 -2.44
C SER A 3 10.67 9.66 -1.60
N MET A 4 9.76 10.35 -0.93
CA MET A 4 8.69 9.71 -0.13
C MET A 4 7.88 8.70 -0.97
N LEU A 5 7.77 8.96 -2.28
CA LEU A 5 7.13 8.07 -3.24
C LEU A 5 7.90 6.75 -3.40
N GLU A 6 9.23 6.78 -3.50
CA GLU A 6 10.05 5.56 -3.58
C GLU A 6 9.89 4.69 -2.33
N SER A 7 9.82 5.30 -1.14
CA SER A 7 9.56 4.55 0.10
C SER A 7 8.17 3.90 0.11
N ILE A 8 7.16 4.57 -0.46
CA ILE A 8 5.80 4.00 -0.60
C ILE A 8 5.84 2.81 -1.56
N LYS A 9 6.46 2.97 -2.74
CA LYS A 9 6.58 1.91 -3.75
C LYS A 9 7.32 0.69 -3.21
N SER A 10 8.44 0.90 -2.51
CA SER A 10 9.22 -0.18 -1.90
C SER A 10 8.40 -0.97 -0.88
N LEU A 11 7.70 -0.28 0.03
CA LEU A 11 6.90 -0.93 1.06
C LEU A 11 5.67 -1.64 0.47
N ALA A 12 5.01 -1.02 -0.51
CA ALA A 12 3.88 -1.63 -1.21
C ALA A 12 4.29 -2.89 -2.01
N THR A 13 5.49 -2.87 -2.62
CA THR A 13 6.03 -4.03 -3.33
C THR A 13 6.34 -5.18 -2.36
N GLU A 14 6.93 -4.89 -1.20
CA GLU A 14 7.16 -5.89 -0.15
C GLU A 14 5.84 -6.53 0.31
N ILE A 15 4.80 -5.71 0.55
CA ILE A 15 3.47 -6.18 0.94
C ILE A 15 2.83 -7.03 -0.17
N ALA A 16 2.97 -6.64 -1.44
CA ALA A 16 2.46 -7.44 -2.57
C ALA A 16 3.14 -8.82 -2.67
N LEU A 17 4.45 -8.88 -2.42
CA LEU A 17 5.18 -10.14 -2.35
C LEU A 17 4.69 -11.01 -1.20
N ASP A 18 4.56 -10.45 0.00
CA ASP A 18 4.02 -11.17 1.16
C ASP A 18 2.62 -11.75 0.84
N LEU A 19 1.72 -10.95 0.27
CA LEU A 19 0.39 -11.38 -0.16
C LEU A 19 0.44 -12.57 -1.14
N ARG A 20 1.36 -12.55 -2.12
CA ARG A 20 1.56 -13.69 -3.03
C ARG A 20 2.01 -14.94 -2.31
N THR A 21 2.88 -14.82 -1.31
CA THR A 21 3.37 -15.98 -0.54
C THR A 21 2.32 -16.61 0.37
N HIS A 22 1.26 -15.85 0.70
CA HIS A 22 0.16 -16.27 1.56
C HIS A 22 -1.14 -16.58 0.79
N ASP A 23 -1.03 -16.91 -0.50
CA ASP A 23 -2.17 -17.26 -1.39
C ASP A 23 -3.21 -16.14 -1.59
N LEU A 24 -2.85 -14.88 -1.35
CA LEU A 24 -3.69 -13.68 -1.54
C LEU A 24 -3.38 -13.01 -2.88
N LEU A 25 -3.44 -13.80 -3.95
CA LEU A 25 -3.02 -13.37 -5.28
C LEU A 25 -3.84 -12.18 -5.81
N GLU A 26 -5.15 -12.15 -5.57
CA GLU A 26 -6.02 -11.07 -6.02
C GLU A 26 -5.61 -9.73 -5.40
N GLN A 27 -5.38 -9.73 -4.09
CA GLN A 27 -4.96 -8.55 -3.34
C GLN A 27 -3.56 -8.08 -3.74
N ALA A 28 -2.65 -9.01 -4.01
CA ALA A 28 -1.32 -8.69 -4.52
C ALA A 28 -1.40 -8.00 -5.88
N LEU A 29 -2.18 -8.54 -6.82
CA LEU A 29 -2.35 -7.97 -8.16
C LEU A 29 -3.04 -6.59 -8.12
N MET A 30 -4.03 -6.42 -7.25
CA MET A 30 -4.64 -5.11 -7.02
C MET A 30 -3.62 -4.08 -6.55
N LEU A 31 -2.80 -4.44 -5.56
CA LEU A 31 -1.78 -3.55 -5.01
C LEU A 31 -0.71 -3.21 -6.06
N GLU A 32 -0.21 -4.20 -6.79
CA GLU A 32 0.75 -4.02 -7.89
C GLU A 32 0.22 -3.07 -8.96
N SER A 33 -1.04 -3.23 -9.37
CA SER A 33 -1.66 -2.32 -10.33
C SER A 33 -1.69 -0.88 -9.84
N GLN A 34 -1.89 -0.64 -8.53
CA GLN A 34 -1.85 0.72 -7.99
C GLN A 34 -0.42 1.26 -7.90
N ILE A 35 0.57 0.41 -7.62
CA ILE A 35 1.99 0.80 -7.61
C ILE A 35 2.40 1.33 -8.99
N ASP A 36 1.99 0.68 -10.08
CA ASP A 36 2.31 1.11 -11.45
C ASP A 36 1.70 2.49 -11.78
N LEU A 37 0.58 2.84 -11.15
CA LEU A 37 -0.09 4.13 -11.35
C LEU A 37 0.56 5.27 -10.54
N LEU A 38 1.40 4.98 -9.54
CA LEU A 38 2.05 6.00 -8.69
C LEU A 38 3.05 6.89 -9.45
N ASP A 39 3.59 6.40 -10.57
CA ASP A 39 4.51 7.15 -11.44
C ASP A 39 3.76 8.06 -12.43
N GLN A 40 2.45 7.89 -12.56
CA GLN A 40 1.61 8.68 -13.46
C GLN A 40 1.01 9.85 -12.70
N ALA A 41 1.50 11.07 -12.98
CA ALA A 41 1.11 12.28 -12.23
C ALA A 41 -0.42 12.47 -12.12
N ASP A 42 -1.16 12.22 -13.22
CA ASP A 42 -2.62 12.37 -13.26
C ASP A 42 -3.37 11.32 -12.41
N ASN A 43 -2.76 10.17 -12.17
CA ASN A 43 -3.34 9.06 -11.42
C ASN A 43 -2.77 8.93 -10.00
N GLN A 44 -1.70 9.66 -9.68
CA GLN A 44 -0.95 9.48 -8.44
C GLN A 44 -1.81 9.66 -7.18
N ILE A 45 -2.69 10.67 -7.14
CA ILE A 45 -3.58 10.88 -5.99
C ILE A 45 -4.58 9.73 -5.85
N ASN A 46 -5.16 9.28 -6.96
CA ASN A 46 -6.12 8.17 -6.95
C ASN A 46 -5.46 6.87 -6.52
N ALA A 47 -4.27 6.57 -7.06
CA ALA A 47 -3.48 5.41 -6.66
C ALA A 47 -3.12 5.44 -5.16
N LEU A 48 -2.72 6.59 -4.62
CA LEU A 48 -2.46 6.73 -3.18
C LEU A 48 -3.73 6.47 -2.34
N ASN A 49 -4.90 6.93 -2.79
CA ASN A 49 -6.17 6.68 -2.10
C ASN A 49 -6.56 5.20 -2.14
N GLU A 50 -6.41 4.54 -3.29
CA GLU A 50 -6.70 3.12 -3.43
C GLU A 50 -5.76 2.28 -2.56
N ILE A 51 -4.46 2.58 -2.54
CA ILE A 51 -3.49 1.90 -1.66
C ILE A 51 -3.83 2.15 -0.18
N GLU A 52 -4.16 3.40 0.20
CA GLU A 52 -4.62 3.72 1.57
C GLU A 52 -5.88 2.91 1.92
N GLY A 53 -6.82 2.78 0.99
CA GLY A 53 -8.06 2.01 1.14
C GLY A 53 -7.80 0.51 1.31
N LEU A 54 -6.87 -0.06 0.53
CA LEU A 54 -6.42 -1.43 0.69
C LEU A 54 -5.84 -1.67 2.09
N CYS A 55 -5.04 -0.74 2.60
CA CYS A 55 -4.45 -0.84 3.94
C CYS A 55 -5.47 -0.84 5.08
N HIS A 56 -6.72 -0.45 4.84
CA HIS A 56 -7.77 -0.59 5.84
C HIS A 56 -8.20 -2.05 5.94
N VAL A 57 -8.05 -2.61 7.14
CA VAL A 57 -8.20 -4.02 7.57
C VAL A 57 -9.42 -4.79 7.00
N LYS A 58 -10.46 -4.09 6.52
CA LYS A 58 -11.63 -4.71 5.89
C LYS A 58 -11.42 -5.09 4.41
N ALA A 59 -10.42 -4.54 3.72
CA ALA A 59 -10.20 -4.73 2.29
C ALA A 59 -9.24 -5.89 1.96
N PHE A 60 -8.26 -6.20 2.82
CA PHE A 60 -7.34 -7.32 2.62
C PHE A 60 -7.90 -8.70 3.01
N GLY A 61 -9.15 -8.76 3.49
CA GLY A 61 -9.77 -10.03 3.89
C GLY A 61 -9.32 -10.48 5.27
N ASP A 62 -9.99 -9.94 6.29
CA ASP A 62 -10.22 -10.54 7.61
C ASP A 62 -9.03 -10.92 8.52
N LEU A 63 -9.39 -11.10 9.79
CA LEU A 63 -8.63 -11.51 10.99
C LEU A 63 -7.62 -12.67 10.83
N TYR A 64 -7.52 -13.29 9.65
CA TYR A 64 -6.63 -14.40 9.35
C TYR A 64 -5.17 -13.97 9.20
N LEU A 65 -4.92 -12.73 8.73
CA LEU A 65 -3.56 -12.23 8.51
C LEU A 65 -2.81 -11.97 9.83
N GLU A 66 -3.54 -11.61 10.89
CA GLU A 66 -2.99 -11.48 12.26
C GLU A 66 -2.58 -12.83 12.86
N SER A 67 -3.02 -13.95 12.27
CA SER A 67 -2.76 -15.30 12.77
C SER A 67 -1.48 -15.93 12.20
N PHE A 68 -0.79 -15.28 11.26
CA PHE A 68 0.48 -15.80 10.75
C PHE A 68 1.64 -15.41 11.68
N GLU A 69 2.19 -16.42 12.34
CA GLU A 69 3.29 -16.28 13.28
C GLU A 69 4.53 -15.67 12.59
N GLY A 70 5.04 -14.56 13.12
CA GLY A 70 6.21 -13.85 12.56
C GLY A 70 5.87 -12.83 11.46
N TRP A 71 4.60 -12.67 11.09
CA TRP A 71 4.16 -11.66 10.13
C TRP A 71 3.63 -10.43 10.87
N ASP A 72 4.42 -9.36 10.94
CA ASP A 72 4.00 -8.05 11.49
C ASP A 72 3.11 -7.29 10.50
N TRP A 73 2.05 -7.98 10.05
CA TRP A 73 1.13 -7.48 9.05
C TRP A 73 0.48 -6.15 9.47
N PRO A 74 -0.10 -6.02 10.68
CA PRO A 74 -0.78 -4.78 11.09
C PRO A 74 0.14 -3.55 11.04
N SER A 75 1.40 -3.69 11.46
CA SER A 75 2.34 -2.57 11.44
C SER A 75 2.77 -2.20 10.03
N LYS A 76 3.01 -3.20 9.15
CA LYS A 76 3.36 -2.96 7.73
C LYS A 76 2.24 -2.21 7.00
N VAL A 77 1.00 -2.68 7.09
CA VAL A 77 -0.14 -2.01 6.42
C VAL A 77 -0.45 -0.64 7.03
N CYS A 78 -0.33 -0.50 8.35
CA CYS A 78 -0.50 0.80 9.02
C CYS A 78 0.54 1.82 8.53
N LYS A 79 1.81 1.40 8.43
CA LYS A 79 2.90 2.24 7.92
C LYS A 79 2.68 2.65 6.46
N LEU A 80 2.24 1.73 5.60
CA LEU A 80 1.92 2.04 4.21
C LEU A 80 0.76 3.04 4.10
N GLY A 81 -0.35 2.78 4.78
CA GLY A 81 -1.52 3.68 4.76
C GLY A 81 -1.18 5.09 5.24
N GLN A 82 -0.41 5.21 6.34
CA GLN A 82 0.06 6.51 6.83
C GLN A 82 0.99 7.22 5.84
N ALA A 83 1.87 6.48 5.16
CA ALA A 83 2.77 7.05 4.15
C ALA A 83 1.98 7.58 2.95
N CYS A 84 1.02 6.81 2.44
CA CYS A 84 0.13 7.22 1.35
C CYS A 84 -0.65 8.49 1.71
N LYS A 85 -1.30 8.51 2.88
CA LYS A 85 -2.03 9.67 3.38
C LYS A 85 -1.14 10.91 3.50
N LYS A 86 0.07 10.75 4.06
CA LYS A 86 1.02 11.86 4.23
C LYS A 86 1.48 12.42 2.90
N HIS A 87 1.78 11.56 1.92
CA HIS A 87 2.23 11.98 0.60
C HIS A 87 1.10 12.65 -0.19
N ARG A 88 -0.11 12.10 -0.15
CA ARG A 88 -1.31 12.72 -0.72
C ARG A 88 -1.55 14.13 -0.19
N LEU A 89 -1.58 14.30 1.14
CA LEU A 89 -1.75 15.61 1.78
C LEU A 89 -0.63 16.59 1.42
N LYS A 90 0.57 16.11 1.05
CA LYS A 90 1.65 16.96 0.57
C LYS A 90 1.40 17.43 -0.85
N ILE A 91 0.94 16.54 -1.74
CA ILE A 91 0.58 16.87 -3.12
C ILE A 91 -0.58 17.88 -3.12
N GLU A 92 -1.66 17.62 -2.37
CA GLU A 92 -2.85 18.48 -2.30
C GLU A 92 -2.55 19.90 -1.77
N LYS A 93 -1.47 20.09 -0.98
CA LYS A 93 -1.03 21.41 -0.51
C LYS A 93 -0.17 22.18 -1.52
N CYS A 94 0.31 21.50 -2.55
CA CYS A 94 1.16 22.08 -3.60
C CYS A 94 0.37 22.44 -4.87
N ILE A 95 -0.92 22.12 -4.90
CA ILE A 95 -1.89 22.47 -5.94
C ILE A 95 -2.72 23.65 -5.43
#